data_AF-A0A3A9VMF6-F1
#
_entry.id   AF-A0A3A9VMF6-F1
#
_cell.length_a   1.000
_cell.length_b   1.000
_cell.length_c   1.000
_cell.angle_alpha   90.00
_cell.angle_beta   90.00
_cell.angle_gamma   90.00
#
_symmetry.space_group_name_H-M   'P 1'
#
loop_
_entity.id
_entity.type
_entity.pdbx_description
1 polymer ?
#
loop_
_entity_poly.entity_id
_entity_poly.type
_entity_poly.pdbx_seq_one_letter_code
_entity_poly.pdbx_strand_id
1 'polypeptide(L)'
;MDIKKKTRTELKEFFKANDKPTEKQFADFIDAGINQAEDSIVKEQGSPLAIQAEGDEVGTQEVLDLYTSFAKNSPNWSINLNPRVKSEDPNSNQSGLNIKDTTGQSRLFIKSGDGSIGVGTIDPVSKLTIQGKNNRSSLAVIDTTKQNAKIFEITQKDGDGVLSLRGGNTEEGIHLSGSKEKPSFFLGKVGIGTSSPDANLHVFGEKAILKVTNTNAAGAVKLGLYNNEKSWEIEADNTSGHLSFYPDGKKNNRIVMMTNESLFINSLLKVEGNVELKKKLYVGDRLTANNLVVFEKDLTIKGRIKTSINQVIAFSVSLSVHTKGAKNPLNFGQVNYNMGDHFKDNNHFIAPVKGMYLFTMCMRHNTDDGDVGWRLRLNNTGFVNGGGSTGGENSERSWLIAKTKLHMNSRTVITFLKAGDKVHVDQFGSGGNDNYSSGFEGILLQALT
;
A
#
# COMPACT_ATOMS: atom_id res chain seq x y z
N MET A 1 -9.72 71.61 -60.99
CA MET A 1 -11.12 72.06 -60.87
C MET A 1 -11.10 73.56 -60.66
N ASP A 2 -11.88 74.29 -61.44
CA ASP A 2 -11.97 75.75 -61.33
C ASP A 2 -12.79 76.07 -60.06
N ILE A 3 -12.10 76.38 -58.94
CA ILE A 3 -12.75 76.65 -57.65
C ILE A 3 -13.40 78.04 -57.73
N LYS A 4 -14.72 78.07 -57.90
CA LYS A 4 -15.51 79.32 -58.09
C LYS A 4 -16.13 79.87 -56.79
N LYS A 5 -15.78 79.31 -55.63
CA LYS A 5 -16.29 79.74 -54.31
C LYS A 5 -15.22 80.52 -53.55
N LYS A 6 -15.64 81.60 -52.87
CA LYS A 6 -14.75 82.52 -52.16
C LYS A 6 -14.35 81.97 -50.79
N THR A 7 -13.13 82.23 -50.34
CA THR A 7 -12.60 81.82 -49.02
C THR A 7 -13.35 82.53 -47.88
N ARG A 8 -13.31 82.00 -46.64
CA ARG A 8 -13.94 82.67 -45.48
C ARG A 8 -13.38 84.07 -45.23
N THR A 9 -12.10 84.31 -45.56
CA THR A 9 -11.46 85.62 -45.45
C THR A 9 -12.03 86.59 -46.47
N GLU A 10 -12.17 86.19 -47.73
CA GLU A 10 -12.79 87.01 -48.78
C GLU A 10 -14.28 87.23 -48.55
N LEU A 11 -15.00 86.22 -48.06
CA LEU A 11 -16.42 86.35 -47.72
C LEU A 11 -16.62 87.41 -46.64
N LYS A 12 -15.82 87.42 -45.58
CA LYS A 12 -15.90 88.42 -44.49
C LYS A 12 -15.70 89.86 -44.97
N GLU A 13 -14.96 90.07 -46.06
CA GLU A 13 -14.77 91.39 -46.65
C GLU A 13 -16.04 91.98 -47.26
N PHE A 14 -17.06 91.16 -47.58
CA PHE A 14 -18.33 91.65 -48.15
C PHE A 14 -19.40 91.99 -47.10
N PHE A 15 -19.12 91.78 -45.82
CA PHE A 15 -20.10 91.91 -44.72
C PHE A 15 -19.54 92.77 -43.57
N LYS A 16 -18.86 93.89 -43.84
CA LYS A 16 -18.43 94.86 -42.82
C LYS A 16 -19.53 95.87 -42.49
N ALA A 17 -19.33 96.68 -41.46
CA ALA A 17 -20.33 97.64 -40.99
C ALA A 17 -20.67 98.68 -42.08
N ASN A 18 -21.97 98.84 -42.34
CA ASN A 18 -22.56 99.66 -43.42
C ASN A 18 -22.38 99.10 -44.84
N ASP A 19 -21.78 97.92 -45.00
CA ASP A 19 -21.81 97.24 -46.28
C ASP A 19 -23.25 96.79 -46.57
N LYS A 20 -23.62 96.85 -47.85
CA LYS A 20 -24.84 96.27 -48.39
C LYS A 20 -24.45 95.09 -49.29
N PRO A 21 -24.27 93.88 -48.72
CA PRO A 21 -23.86 92.72 -49.50
C PRO A 21 -24.89 92.45 -50.60
N THR A 22 -24.39 92.15 -51.79
CA THR A 22 -25.19 91.81 -52.96
C THR A 22 -25.80 90.43 -52.84
N GLU A 23 -26.89 90.18 -53.57
CA GLU A 23 -27.51 88.86 -53.68
C GLU A 23 -26.49 87.76 -54.03
N LYS A 24 -25.55 88.06 -54.94
CA LYS A 24 -24.48 87.14 -55.32
C LYS A 24 -23.50 86.87 -54.16
N GLN A 25 -23.13 87.87 -53.38
CA GLN A 25 -22.28 87.67 -52.20
C GLN A 25 -23.01 86.89 -51.10
N PHE A 26 -24.32 87.04 -51.00
CA PHE A 26 -25.17 86.21 -50.15
C PHE A 26 -25.24 84.75 -50.65
N ALA A 27 -25.42 84.52 -51.95
CA ALA A 27 -25.37 83.18 -52.54
C ALA A 27 -23.99 82.54 -52.35
N ASP A 28 -22.91 83.28 -52.60
CA ASP A 28 -21.53 82.84 -52.39
C ASP A 28 -21.29 82.45 -50.91
N PHE A 29 -21.85 83.20 -49.96
CA PHE A 29 -21.76 82.90 -48.52
C PHE A 29 -22.55 81.64 -48.14
N ILE A 30 -23.78 81.49 -48.65
CA ILE A 30 -24.64 80.32 -48.39
C ILE A 30 -24.01 79.05 -49.00
N ASP A 31 -23.47 79.15 -50.22
CA ASP A 31 -22.88 78.03 -50.93
C ASP A 31 -21.49 77.65 -50.41
N ALA A 32 -20.81 78.53 -49.66
CA ALA A 32 -19.50 78.27 -49.04
C ALA A 32 -19.57 77.51 -47.71
N GLY A 33 -20.73 76.97 -47.33
CA GLY A 33 -20.93 76.25 -46.06
C GLY A 33 -19.99 75.05 -45.84
N ILE A 34 -19.48 74.44 -46.91
CA ILE A 34 -18.38 73.46 -46.90
C ILE A 34 -17.47 73.74 -48.11
N ASN A 35 -16.23 74.19 -47.88
CA ASN A 35 -15.19 74.32 -48.89
C ASN A 35 -14.49 72.97 -49.06
N GLN A 36 -14.82 72.23 -50.11
CA GLN A 36 -14.33 70.84 -50.28
C GLN A 36 -12.81 70.68 -50.27
N ALA A 37 -12.06 71.71 -50.69
CA ALA A 37 -10.59 71.69 -50.71
C ALA A 37 -9.97 72.13 -49.39
N GLU A 38 -10.52 73.15 -48.73
CA GLU A 38 -10.00 73.64 -47.43
C GLU A 38 -10.49 72.80 -46.24
N ASP A 39 -11.71 72.27 -46.32
CA ASP A 39 -12.32 71.42 -45.28
C ASP A 39 -12.04 69.92 -45.53
N SER A 40 -11.21 69.56 -46.52
CA SER A 40 -10.78 68.18 -46.83
C SER A 40 -11.92 67.18 -47.05
N ILE A 41 -13.07 67.62 -47.59
CA ILE A 41 -14.28 66.81 -47.78
C ILE A 41 -14.76 66.91 -49.23
N VAL A 42 -14.82 65.80 -49.96
CA VAL A 42 -15.32 65.75 -51.35
C VAL A 42 -16.51 64.80 -51.45
N LYS A 43 -17.52 65.15 -52.25
CA LYS A 43 -18.65 64.25 -52.58
C LYS A 43 -18.92 64.27 -54.08
N GLU A 44 -18.28 63.38 -54.82
CA GLU A 44 -18.52 63.21 -56.25
C GLU A 44 -19.86 62.49 -56.53
N GLN A 45 -20.49 62.82 -57.65
CA GLN A 45 -21.74 62.18 -58.06
C GLN A 45 -21.52 60.69 -58.31
N GLY A 46 -22.27 59.83 -57.59
CA GLY A 46 -22.13 58.38 -57.67
C GLY A 46 -21.08 57.78 -56.72
N SER A 47 -20.27 58.60 -56.05
CA SER A 47 -19.25 58.17 -55.09
C SER A 47 -19.67 58.39 -53.63
N PRO A 48 -19.14 57.61 -52.67
CA PRO A 48 -19.31 57.91 -51.25
C PRO A 48 -18.64 59.24 -50.89
N LEU A 49 -18.96 59.76 -49.69
CA LEU A 49 -18.23 60.88 -49.12
C LEU A 49 -16.74 60.51 -48.99
N ALA A 50 -15.85 61.34 -49.51
CA ALA A 50 -14.41 61.20 -49.36
C ALA A 50 -13.89 62.26 -48.40
N ILE A 51 -12.99 61.85 -47.50
CA ILE A 51 -12.33 62.73 -46.54
C ILE A 51 -10.82 62.53 -46.71
N GLN A 52 -10.08 63.61 -46.86
CA GLN A 52 -8.62 63.59 -46.91
C GLN A 52 -8.07 63.68 -45.48
N ALA A 53 -7.08 62.86 -45.15
CA ALA A 53 -6.39 62.93 -43.89
C ALA A 53 -5.51 64.20 -43.82
N GLU A 54 -5.54 64.90 -42.69
CA GLU A 54 -4.72 66.07 -42.40
C GLU A 54 -3.47 65.67 -41.61
N GLY A 55 -2.28 66.00 -42.11
CA GLY A 55 -0.99 65.73 -41.47
C GLY A 55 0.10 65.33 -42.48
N ASP A 56 1.36 65.42 -42.05
CA ASP A 56 2.53 65.10 -42.88
C ASP A 56 2.55 63.61 -43.29
N GLU A 57 3.15 63.28 -44.43
CA GLU A 57 3.25 61.90 -44.94
C GLU A 57 3.96 60.94 -43.97
N VAL A 58 4.91 61.45 -43.18
CA VAL A 58 5.67 60.71 -42.16
C VAL A 58 5.02 60.86 -40.75
N GLY A 59 3.94 61.62 -40.66
CA GLY A 59 3.19 61.88 -39.44
C GLY A 59 1.96 60.99 -39.27
N THR A 60 1.38 61.05 -38.07
CA THR A 60 -0.03 60.67 -37.89
C THR A 60 -0.89 61.64 -38.70
N GLN A 61 -1.84 61.12 -39.49
CA GLN A 61 -2.72 61.92 -40.33
C GLN A 61 -4.16 61.78 -39.84
N GLU A 62 -4.72 62.83 -39.22
CA GLU A 62 -6.07 62.80 -38.67
C GLU A 62 -7.13 62.84 -39.80
N VAL A 63 -8.17 62.03 -39.72
CA VAL A 63 -9.22 61.93 -40.75
C VAL A 63 -10.54 62.46 -40.23
N LEU A 64 -10.95 62.05 -39.03
CA LEU A 64 -12.26 62.41 -38.50
C LEU A 64 -12.24 62.45 -36.97
N ASP A 65 -12.66 63.58 -36.41
CA ASP A 65 -12.83 63.79 -34.98
C ASP A 65 -14.31 63.81 -34.58
N LEU A 66 -14.65 63.02 -33.56
CA LEU A 66 -16.01 62.81 -33.10
C LEU A 66 -16.16 63.36 -31.68
N TYR A 67 -16.98 64.40 -31.51
CA TYR A 67 -17.23 65.05 -30.23
C TYR A 67 -18.65 64.77 -29.73
N THR A 68 -18.78 64.47 -28.43
CA THR A 68 -20.08 64.56 -27.74
C THR A 68 -20.44 66.02 -27.40
N SER A 69 -19.43 66.89 -27.29
CA SER A 69 -19.57 68.33 -27.08
C SER A 69 -18.29 69.05 -27.48
N PHE A 70 -18.41 70.14 -28.26
CA PHE A 70 -17.29 70.98 -28.68
C PHE A 70 -16.74 71.89 -27.57
N ALA A 71 -17.37 71.90 -26.39
CA ALA A 71 -16.81 72.58 -25.21
C ALA A 71 -15.56 71.85 -24.66
N LYS A 72 -15.28 70.62 -25.12
CA LYS A 72 -14.07 69.87 -24.79
C LYS A 72 -12.96 70.18 -25.78
N ASN A 73 -11.75 70.36 -25.28
CA ASN A 73 -10.56 70.61 -26.10
C ASN A 73 -10.06 69.36 -26.86
N SER A 74 -10.69 68.20 -26.70
CA SER A 74 -10.26 66.95 -27.32
C SER A 74 -11.47 66.10 -27.74
N PRO A 75 -11.39 65.41 -28.90
CA PRO A 75 -12.46 64.58 -29.42
C PRO A 75 -12.68 63.34 -28.54
N ASN A 76 -13.91 62.81 -28.54
CA ASN A 76 -14.24 61.55 -27.88
C ASN A 76 -13.62 60.35 -28.60
N TRP A 77 -13.62 60.40 -29.92
CA TRP A 77 -13.01 59.41 -30.81
C TRP A 77 -12.38 60.12 -31.99
N SER A 78 -11.24 59.62 -32.45
CA SER A 78 -10.64 60.07 -33.70
C SER A 78 -10.34 58.87 -34.59
N ILE A 79 -10.48 59.07 -35.89
CA ILE A 79 -10.02 58.16 -36.92
C ILE A 79 -8.81 58.81 -37.57
N ASN A 80 -7.70 58.07 -37.67
CA ASN A 80 -6.49 58.58 -38.30
C ASN A 80 -5.74 57.50 -39.09
N LEU A 81 -4.82 57.94 -39.94
CA LEU A 81 -3.90 57.12 -40.70
C LEU A 81 -2.49 57.27 -40.14
N ASN A 82 -1.67 56.24 -40.35
CA ASN A 82 -0.23 56.25 -40.05
C ASN A 82 0.12 56.64 -38.59
N PRO A 83 -0.56 56.12 -37.54
CA PRO A 83 -0.30 56.50 -36.16
C PRO A 83 1.12 56.13 -35.71
N ARG A 84 1.69 56.90 -34.77
CA ARG A 84 3.02 56.66 -34.19
C ARG A 84 2.99 55.73 -32.99
N VAL A 85 3.87 54.72 -32.99
CA VAL A 85 4.11 53.83 -31.84
C VAL A 85 4.68 54.60 -30.65
N LYS A 86 5.55 55.57 -30.94
CA LYS A 86 6.16 56.46 -29.96
C LYS A 86 5.91 57.89 -30.39
N SER A 87 5.19 58.65 -29.59
CA SER A 87 4.87 60.06 -29.89
C SER A 87 6.09 60.90 -30.23
N GLU A 88 7.21 60.60 -29.58
CA GLU A 88 8.50 61.31 -29.66
C GLU A 88 9.38 60.88 -30.84
N ASP A 89 9.10 59.74 -31.49
CA ASP A 89 9.89 59.24 -32.61
C ASP A 89 9.11 59.44 -33.93
N PRO A 90 9.55 60.37 -34.80
CA PRO A 90 8.84 60.68 -36.02
C PRO A 90 8.78 59.54 -37.04
N ASN A 91 9.68 58.57 -36.94
CA ASN A 91 9.75 57.44 -37.87
C ASN A 91 9.09 56.17 -37.30
N SER A 92 8.41 56.28 -36.15
CA SER A 92 7.70 55.16 -35.52
C SER A 92 6.28 54.98 -36.04
N ASN A 93 5.91 55.66 -37.13
CA ASN A 93 4.60 55.58 -37.74
C ASN A 93 4.34 54.18 -38.32
N GLN A 94 3.14 53.66 -38.07
CA GLN A 94 2.69 52.39 -38.62
C GLN A 94 1.65 52.66 -39.68
N SER A 95 1.95 52.33 -40.94
CA SER A 95 1.00 52.55 -42.01
C SER A 95 -0.26 51.72 -41.80
N GLY A 96 -1.43 52.37 -41.83
CA GLY A 96 -2.71 51.70 -41.57
C GLY A 96 -3.80 52.65 -41.11
N LEU A 97 -4.99 52.07 -40.89
CA LEU A 97 -6.18 52.76 -40.38
C LEU A 97 -6.28 52.54 -38.87
N ASN A 98 -6.49 53.61 -38.12
CA ASN A 98 -6.56 53.58 -36.67
C ASN A 98 -7.78 54.31 -36.12
N ILE A 99 -8.36 53.75 -35.06
CA ILE A 99 -9.41 54.37 -34.26
C ILE A 99 -8.85 54.55 -32.85
N LYS A 100 -8.77 55.79 -32.38
CA LYS A 100 -8.27 56.14 -31.03
C LYS A 100 -9.35 56.82 -30.18
N ASP A 101 -9.22 56.71 -28.88
CA ASP A 101 -10.10 57.36 -27.91
C ASP A 101 -9.56 58.73 -27.44
N THR A 102 -10.27 59.36 -26.49
CA THR A 102 -9.87 60.64 -25.86
C THR A 102 -8.47 60.63 -25.26
N THR A 103 -7.91 59.46 -24.91
CA THR A 103 -6.59 59.35 -24.29
C THR A 103 -5.46 59.23 -25.32
N GLY A 104 -5.80 59.23 -26.61
CA GLY A 104 -4.87 59.00 -27.71
C GLY A 104 -4.50 57.53 -27.90
N GLN A 105 -5.06 56.62 -27.09
CA GLN A 105 -4.76 55.19 -27.16
C GLN A 105 -5.55 54.55 -28.30
N SER A 106 -4.86 53.80 -29.17
CA SER A 106 -5.51 53.01 -30.21
C SER A 106 -6.46 51.96 -29.60
N ARG A 107 -7.62 51.80 -30.22
CA ARG A 107 -8.61 50.77 -29.89
C ARG A 107 -8.72 49.72 -30.96
N LEU A 108 -8.59 50.12 -32.22
CA LEU A 108 -8.51 49.24 -33.37
C LEU A 108 -7.51 49.82 -34.37
N PHE A 109 -6.61 48.98 -34.84
CA PHE A 109 -5.67 49.28 -35.90
C PHE A 109 -5.70 48.18 -36.96
N ILE A 110 -5.71 48.58 -38.23
CA ILE A 110 -5.56 47.68 -39.36
C ILE A 110 -4.32 48.13 -40.13
N LYS A 111 -3.29 47.30 -40.09
CA LYS A 111 -2.01 47.58 -40.76
C LYS A 111 -2.18 47.51 -42.28
N SER A 112 -1.64 48.50 -42.97
CA SER A 112 -1.60 48.52 -44.43
C SER A 112 -0.60 47.47 -44.94
N GLY A 113 -0.91 46.85 -46.07
CA GLY A 113 -0.08 45.81 -46.70
C GLY A 113 -0.48 44.39 -46.30
N ASP A 114 -0.22 43.97 -45.05
CA ASP A 114 -0.50 42.60 -44.59
C ASP A 114 -1.89 42.41 -43.95
N GLY A 115 -2.56 43.51 -43.61
CA GLY A 115 -3.87 43.49 -42.97
C GLY A 115 -3.86 43.01 -41.52
N SER A 116 -2.70 42.99 -40.86
CA SER A 116 -2.59 42.58 -39.46
C SER A 116 -3.42 43.52 -38.57
N ILE A 117 -4.21 42.94 -37.65
CA ILE A 117 -5.15 43.67 -36.81
C ILE A 117 -4.59 43.82 -35.40
N GLY A 118 -4.53 45.05 -34.92
CA GLY A 118 -4.23 45.38 -33.53
C GLY A 118 -5.50 45.79 -32.78
N VAL A 119 -5.78 45.15 -31.64
CA VAL A 119 -6.81 45.58 -30.69
C VAL A 119 -6.10 46.09 -29.45
N GLY A 120 -6.21 47.40 -29.18
CA GLY A 120 -5.47 48.06 -28.11
C GLY A 120 -3.98 48.31 -28.41
N THR A 121 -3.54 48.08 -29.65
CA THR A 121 -2.16 48.28 -30.11
C THR A 121 -2.11 48.66 -31.58
N ILE A 122 -1.08 49.38 -31.99
CA ILE A 122 -0.81 49.74 -33.40
C ILE A 122 0.39 49.00 -33.99
N ASP A 123 1.06 48.17 -33.19
CA ASP A 123 2.18 47.34 -33.64
C ASP A 123 1.81 45.85 -33.50
N PRO A 124 0.90 45.34 -34.33
CA PRO A 124 0.51 43.93 -34.26
C PRO A 124 1.70 43.04 -34.66
N VAL A 125 2.06 42.15 -33.75
CA VAL A 125 3.16 41.18 -33.94
C VAL A 125 2.72 39.89 -34.62
N SER A 126 1.42 39.74 -34.88
CA SER A 126 0.82 38.62 -35.61
C SER A 126 -0.43 39.10 -36.34
N LYS A 127 -1.06 38.22 -37.13
CA LYS A 127 -2.29 38.56 -37.87
C LYS A 127 -3.39 39.19 -36.99
N LEU A 128 -3.44 38.82 -35.71
CA LEU A 128 -4.28 39.44 -34.70
C LEU A 128 -3.49 39.57 -33.39
N THR A 129 -3.21 40.80 -32.98
CA THR A 129 -2.62 41.08 -31.67
C THR A 129 -3.63 41.81 -30.81
N ILE A 130 -3.92 41.24 -29.64
CA ILE A 130 -4.79 41.86 -28.64
C ILE A 130 -3.93 42.26 -27.45
N GLN A 131 -3.85 43.57 -27.19
CA GLN A 131 -3.15 44.13 -26.06
C GLN A 131 -4.16 44.70 -25.07
N GLY A 132 -4.41 43.96 -23.98
CA GLY A 132 -5.19 44.44 -22.86
C GLY A 132 -4.33 45.33 -21.95
N LYS A 133 -4.83 46.52 -21.59
CA LYS A 133 -4.30 47.33 -20.48
C LYS A 133 -5.30 47.26 -19.33
N ASN A 134 -4.86 46.77 -18.17
CA ASN A 134 -5.65 46.66 -16.93
C ASN A 134 -6.87 45.71 -16.95
N ASN A 135 -7.11 44.97 -18.04
CA ASN A 135 -8.14 43.92 -18.12
C ASN A 135 -7.52 42.54 -17.87
N ARG A 136 -8.18 41.71 -17.06
CA ARG A 136 -7.74 40.33 -16.82
C ARG A 136 -7.85 39.48 -18.09
N SER A 137 -8.95 39.63 -18.84
CA SER A 137 -9.19 38.86 -20.07
C SER A 137 -8.66 39.61 -21.29
N SER A 138 -7.76 38.96 -22.04
CA SER A 138 -7.27 39.50 -23.32
C SER A 138 -8.15 39.02 -24.48
N LEU A 139 -8.63 37.78 -24.41
CA LEU A 139 -9.64 37.26 -25.33
C LEU A 139 -10.68 36.51 -24.53
N ALA A 140 -11.95 36.86 -24.74
CA ALA A 140 -13.08 36.18 -24.15
C ALA A 140 -14.18 36.00 -25.19
N VAL A 141 -14.82 34.84 -25.15
CA VAL A 141 -16.11 34.60 -25.81
C VAL A 141 -17.17 34.60 -24.71
N ILE A 142 -18.19 35.44 -24.85
CA ILE A 142 -19.21 35.72 -23.82
C ILE A 142 -20.59 35.47 -24.40
N ASP A 143 -21.48 34.89 -23.61
CA ASP A 143 -22.92 34.79 -23.89
C ASP A 143 -23.71 35.53 -22.79
N THR A 144 -24.63 36.40 -23.20
CA THR A 144 -25.40 37.29 -22.31
C THR A 144 -26.78 36.72 -21.96
N THR A 145 -27.22 35.63 -22.59
CA THR A 145 -28.54 35.03 -22.35
C THR A 145 -28.67 34.40 -20.96
N LYS A 146 -27.55 34.03 -20.33
CA LYS A 146 -27.44 33.56 -18.94
C LYS A 146 -26.25 34.23 -18.26
N GLN A 147 -26.51 35.23 -17.43
CA GLN A 147 -25.55 36.02 -16.62
C GLN A 147 -24.06 35.84 -17.00
N ASN A 148 -23.59 36.55 -18.03
CA ASN A 148 -22.17 36.77 -18.38
C ASN A 148 -21.20 35.59 -18.13
N ALA A 149 -21.55 34.38 -18.58
CA ALA A 149 -20.61 33.27 -18.52
C ALA A 149 -19.52 33.47 -19.58
N LYS A 150 -18.27 33.65 -19.15
CA LYS A 150 -17.11 33.56 -20.04
C LYS A 150 -16.95 32.10 -20.45
N ILE A 151 -17.12 31.81 -21.74
CA ILE A 151 -17.12 30.43 -22.26
C ILE A 151 -15.69 29.93 -22.45
N PHE A 152 -14.91 30.71 -23.18
CA PHE A 152 -13.50 30.49 -23.44
C PHE A 152 -12.77 31.75 -23.02
N GLU A 153 -11.69 31.58 -22.27
CA GLU A 153 -10.93 32.70 -21.78
C GLU A 153 -9.44 32.43 -21.93
N ILE A 154 -8.79 33.32 -22.69
CA ILE A 154 -7.35 33.55 -22.59
C ILE A 154 -7.20 34.77 -21.70
N THR A 155 -6.85 34.48 -20.46
CA THR A 155 -6.66 35.49 -19.44
C THR A 155 -5.23 35.50 -18.99
N GLN A 156 -4.84 36.67 -18.51
CA GLN A 156 -3.69 36.78 -17.65
C GLN A 156 -4.18 36.82 -16.20
N LYS A 157 -3.92 35.74 -15.46
CA LYS A 157 -4.18 35.70 -14.02
C LYS A 157 -2.84 35.81 -13.30
N ASP A 158 -2.61 36.95 -12.65
CA ASP A 158 -1.40 37.20 -11.86
C ASP A 158 -0.11 37.06 -12.69
N GLY A 159 -0.19 37.41 -13.98
CA GLY A 159 0.88 37.23 -14.95
C GLY A 159 0.78 35.97 -15.82
N ASP A 160 0.02 34.94 -15.41
CA ASP A 160 -0.03 33.63 -16.06
C ASP A 160 -1.08 33.53 -17.18
N GLY A 161 -0.67 32.94 -18.30
CA GLY A 161 -1.56 32.56 -19.39
C GLY A 161 -2.42 31.39 -18.95
N VAL A 162 -3.68 31.66 -18.72
CA VAL A 162 -4.63 30.62 -18.37
C VAL A 162 -5.52 30.40 -19.57
N LEU A 163 -5.46 29.18 -20.09
CA LEU A 163 -6.49 28.66 -20.95
C LEU A 163 -7.52 27.99 -20.04
N SER A 164 -8.50 28.79 -19.65
CA SER A 164 -9.65 28.28 -18.90
C SER A 164 -10.79 28.02 -19.86
N LEU A 165 -11.33 26.82 -19.74
CA LEU A 165 -12.65 26.49 -20.25
C LEU A 165 -13.59 26.44 -19.04
N ARG A 166 -14.61 27.31 -19.03
CA ARG A 166 -15.52 27.49 -17.89
C ARG A 166 -16.94 27.07 -18.25
N GLY A 167 -17.72 26.66 -17.25
CA GLY A 167 -19.14 26.33 -17.40
C GLY A 167 -20.08 27.54 -17.22
N GLY A 168 -21.36 27.38 -17.59
CA GLY A 168 -22.41 28.42 -17.51
C GLY A 168 -22.78 28.90 -16.09
N ASN A 169 -22.16 28.33 -15.06
CA ASN A 169 -22.26 28.67 -13.63
C ASN A 169 -20.96 29.28 -13.06
N THR A 170 -19.96 29.59 -13.89
CA THR A 170 -18.63 30.18 -13.57
C THR A 170 -17.50 29.25 -13.09
N GLU A 171 -17.72 27.94 -12.92
CA GLU A 171 -16.69 26.97 -12.48
C GLU A 171 -15.67 26.60 -13.60
N GLU A 172 -14.41 26.32 -13.22
CA GLU A 172 -13.32 25.90 -14.13
C GLU A 172 -13.36 24.39 -14.35
N GLY A 173 -13.69 23.95 -15.57
CA GLY A 173 -13.77 22.52 -15.91
C GLY A 173 -12.44 21.95 -16.40
N ILE A 174 -11.73 22.73 -17.21
CA ILE A 174 -10.37 22.41 -17.65
C ILE A 174 -9.57 23.66 -17.37
N HIS A 175 -8.76 23.52 -16.34
CA HIS A 175 -7.70 24.46 -16.10
C HIS A 175 -6.52 23.98 -16.94
N LEU A 176 -6.48 24.38 -18.22
CA LEU A 176 -5.24 24.33 -18.99
C LEU A 176 -4.43 25.52 -18.60
N SER A 177 -4.00 25.46 -17.37
CA SER A 177 -3.26 26.56 -16.86
C SER A 177 -1.85 26.47 -17.37
N GLY A 178 -1.42 27.57 -17.99
CA GLY A 178 -0.10 28.07 -17.73
C GLY A 178 0.02 28.61 -16.29
N SER A 179 -1.07 28.68 -15.50
CA SER A 179 -0.93 28.83 -14.05
C SER A 179 -0.07 27.73 -13.52
N LYS A 180 0.84 28.18 -12.68
CA LYS A 180 1.74 27.34 -11.93
C LYS A 180 1.04 26.36 -10.97
N GLU A 181 -0.27 26.44 -10.69
CA GLU A 181 -0.89 25.71 -9.55
C GLU A 181 -1.85 24.53 -9.87
N LYS A 182 -2.45 24.38 -11.08
CA LYS A 182 -3.41 23.28 -11.41
C LYS A 182 -3.48 22.90 -12.92
N PRO A 183 -2.46 22.26 -13.50
CA PRO A 183 -2.41 22.05 -14.95
C PRO A 183 -3.14 20.76 -15.41
N SER A 184 -4.00 20.89 -16.41
CA SER A 184 -3.90 20.24 -17.73
C SER A 184 -3.80 18.70 -17.94
N PHE A 185 -4.42 18.22 -19.05
CA PHE A 185 -4.42 16.83 -19.55
C PHE A 185 -3.64 16.65 -20.88
N PHE A 186 -3.35 15.41 -21.30
CA PHE A 186 -2.45 15.11 -22.44
C PHE A 186 -2.97 13.98 -23.36
N LEU A 187 -2.86 14.18 -24.69
CA LEU A 187 -3.26 13.21 -25.74
C LEU A 187 -2.13 12.27 -26.18
N GLY A 188 -0.90 12.71 -25.98
CA GLY A 188 0.24 11.83 -26.05
C GLY A 188 0.31 10.97 -24.80
N LYS A 189 1.23 10.01 -24.84
CA LYS A 189 1.64 9.35 -23.61
C LYS A 189 2.00 10.43 -22.57
N VAL A 190 1.37 10.33 -21.42
CA VAL A 190 1.60 11.21 -20.29
C VAL A 190 2.78 10.63 -19.55
N GLY A 191 3.97 11.03 -19.95
CA GLY A 191 5.13 10.79 -19.10
C GLY A 191 5.05 11.70 -17.90
N ILE A 192 4.82 11.14 -16.71
CA ILE A 192 5.04 11.84 -15.44
C ILE A 192 6.45 11.46 -14.99
N GLY A 193 7.46 12.14 -15.53
CA GLY A 193 8.88 11.83 -15.28
C GLY A 193 9.64 11.26 -16.47
N THR A 194 9.05 11.25 -17.68
CA THR A 194 9.75 10.83 -18.90
C THR A 194 9.24 11.53 -20.16
N SER A 195 10.16 11.87 -21.07
CA SER A 195 9.87 12.48 -22.38
C SER A 195 9.78 11.45 -23.51
N SER A 196 10.28 10.25 -23.25
CA SER A 196 10.10 9.07 -24.10
C SER A 196 9.32 8.03 -23.30
N PRO A 197 8.09 8.35 -22.88
CA PRO A 197 7.25 7.39 -22.20
C PRO A 197 7.11 6.14 -23.07
N ASP A 198 7.57 5.01 -22.56
CA ASP A 198 7.34 3.71 -23.18
C ASP A 198 5.91 3.18 -22.88
N ALA A 199 5.22 3.75 -21.89
CA ALA A 199 3.82 3.49 -21.54
C ALA A 199 2.94 4.75 -21.58
N ASN A 200 1.62 4.57 -21.73
CA ASN A 200 0.67 5.68 -21.83
C ASN A 200 0.65 6.60 -20.61
N LEU A 201 0.86 6.06 -19.42
CA LEU A 201 1.19 6.81 -18.22
C LEU A 201 2.48 6.21 -17.70
N HIS A 202 3.60 6.89 -17.92
CA HIS A 202 4.88 6.42 -17.42
C HIS A 202 5.30 7.34 -16.28
N VAL A 203 5.15 6.83 -15.05
CA VAL A 203 5.68 7.46 -13.85
C VAL A 203 7.09 6.92 -13.61
N PHE A 204 8.13 7.67 -13.98
CA PHE A 204 9.53 7.21 -13.92
C PHE A 204 10.30 7.93 -12.80
N GLY A 205 11.11 7.19 -12.02
CA GLY A 205 12.03 7.76 -11.02
C GLY A 205 12.23 6.91 -9.75
N GLU A 206 13.25 7.22 -8.94
CA GLU A 206 13.70 6.43 -7.76
C GLU A 206 12.64 6.23 -6.65
N LYS A 207 11.56 7.03 -6.60
CA LYS A 207 10.38 6.89 -5.71
C LYS A 207 9.04 7.05 -6.46
N ALA A 208 9.00 6.73 -7.75
CA ALA A 208 7.80 6.81 -8.56
C ALA A 208 6.62 6.08 -7.90
N ILE A 209 5.57 6.82 -7.54
CA ILE A 209 4.37 6.28 -6.91
C ILE A 209 3.13 6.92 -7.51
N LEU A 210 2.13 6.10 -7.79
CA LEU A 210 0.77 6.56 -8.04
C LEU A 210 0.06 6.68 -6.69
N LYS A 211 0.07 7.88 -6.11
CA LYS A 211 -0.65 8.16 -4.87
C LYS A 211 -2.11 8.49 -5.18
N VAL A 212 -3.01 7.60 -4.77
CA VAL A 212 -4.45 7.85 -4.79
C VAL A 212 -4.88 8.17 -3.37
N THR A 213 -5.57 9.28 -3.17
CA THR A 213 -6.06 9.70 -1.86
C THR A 213 -7.53 10.07 -1.98
N ASN A 214 -8.34 9.47 -1.12
CA ASN A 214 -9.74 9.83 -0.97
C ASN A 214 -9.88 10.57 0.37
N THR A 215 -10.31 11.83 0.32
CA THR A 215 -10.54 12.64 1.53
C THR A 215 -11.89 12.34 2.20
N ASN A 216 -12.70 11.45 1.62
CA ASN A 216 -13.96 10.99 2.21
C ASN A 216 -13.72 9.75 3.10
N ALA A 217 -14.02 9.89 4.39
CA ALA A 217 -13.84 8.84 5.38
C ALA A 217 -14.59 7.52 5.06
N ALA A 218 -15.69 7.58 4.31
CA ALA A 218 -16.48 6.40 3.93
C ALA A 218 -16.05 5.72 2.62
N GLY A 219 -15.16 6.35 1.82
CA GLY A 219 -14.78 5.87 0.49
C GLY A 219 -13.39 5.24 0.42
N ALA A 220 -13.33 3.96 0.06
CA ALA A 220 -12.05 3.25 -0.07
C ALA A 220 -11.13 3.87 -1.13
N VAL A 221 -9.82 3.74 -0.91
CA VAL A 221 -8.81 4.09 -1.91
C VAL A 221 -8.50 2.85 -2.73
N LYS A 222 -8.62 2.96 -4.05
CA LYS A 222 -8.46 1.84 -4.98
C LYS A 222 -7.48 2.15 -6.10
N LEU A 223 -6.72 1.14 -6.50
CA LEU A 223 -6.04 1.06 -7.79
C LEU A 223 -6.64 -0.11 -8.58
N GLY A 224 -7.23 0.19 -9.72
CA GLY A 224 -7.85 -0.83 -10.57
C GLY A 224 -7.00 -1.19 -11.78
N LEU A 225 -6.99 -2.48 -12.10
CA LEU A 225 -6.32 -3.07 -13.26
C LEU A 225 -7.38 -3.79 -14.08
N TYR A 226 -7.66 -3.31 -15.28
CA TYR A 226 -8.76 -3.81 -16.11
C TYR A 226 -8.22 -4.18 -17.49
N ASN A 227 -8.72 -5.29 -18.04
CA ASN A 227 -8.69 -5.56 -19.46
C ASN A 227 -10.09 -5.99 -19.92
N ASN A 228 -10.24 -6.38 -21.18
CA ASN A 228 -11.54 -6.70 -21.76
C ASN A 228 -12.23 -7.95 -21.16
N GLU A 229 -11.51 -8.77 -20.40
CA GLU A 229 -12.00 -10.05 -19.89
C GLU A 229 -11.95 -10.15 -18.36
N LYS A 230 -11.10 -9.37 -17.72
CA LYS A 230 -10.73 -9.50 -16.32
C LYS A 230 -10.43 -8.14 -15.72
N SER A 231 -10.76 -8.03 -14.44
CA SER A 231 -10.53 -6.83 -13.66
C SER A 231 -10.14 -7.21 -12.24
N TRP A 232 -9.21 -6.44 -11.70
CA TRP A 232 -8.66 -6.61 -10.37
C TRP A 232 -8.54 -5.27 -9.70
N GLU A 233 -8.82 -5.24 -8.41
CA GLU A 233 -8.67 -4.04 -7.59
C GLU A 233 -7.70 -4.32 -6.45
N ILE A 234 -6.86 -3.32 -6.20
CA ILE A 234 -6.05 -3.17 -5.00
C ILE A 234 -6.75 -2.12 -4.15
N GLU A 235 -7.28 -2.51 -3.00
CA GLU A 235 -8.08 -1.64 -2.14
C GLU A 235 -7.46 -1.48 -0.76
N ALA A 236 -7.36 -0.25 -0.27
CA ALA A 236 -7.29 0.02 1.16
C ALA A 236 -8.71 0.10 1.71
N ASP A 237 -9.14 -0.95 2.42
CA ASP A 237 -10.51 -1.09 2.95
C ASP A 237 -10.71 -0.12 4.12
N ASN A 238 -11.71 0.76 4.00
CA ASN A 238 -12.02 1.76 5.02
C ASN A 238 -12.69 1.19 6.28
N THR A 239 -13.21 -0.04 6.24
CA THR A 239 -13.92 -0.68 7.37
C THR A 239 -12.99 -1.49 8.24
N SER A 240 -12.06 -2.22 7.61
CA SER A 240 -11.11 -3.09 8.31
C SER A 240 -9.67 -2.56 8.35
N GLY A 241 -9.35 -1.50 7.60
CA GLY A 241 -8.00 -0.95 7.51
C GLY A 241 -6.99 -1.84 6.79
N HIS A 242 -7.47 -2.86 6.06
CA HIS A 242 -6.62 -3.86 5.39
C HIS A 242 -6.38 -3.51 3.92
N LEU A 243 -5.21 -3.92 3.41
CA LEU A 243 -4.94 -3.96 1.98
C LEU A 243 -5.53 -5.25 1.39
N SER A 244 -6.40 -5.11 0.40
CA SER A 244 -7.09 -6.22 -0.26
C SER A 244 -6.77 -6.27 -1.76
N PHE A 245 -6.66 -7.48 -2.30
CA PHE A 245 -6.52 -7.76 -3.74
C PHE A 245 -7.64 -8.71 -4.14
N TYR A 246 -8.55 -8.29 -5.02
CA TYR A 246 -9.69 -9.11 -5.42
C TYR A 246 -10.12 -8.83 -6.88
N PRO A 247 -10.72 -9.83 -7.56
CA PRO A 247 -11.34 -9.60 -8.85
C PRO A 247 -12.59 -8.74 -8.68
N ASP A 248 -12.75 -7.73 -9.52
CA ASP A 248 -13.85 -6.76 -9.43
C ASP A 248 -15.21 -7.48 -9.34
N GLY A 249 -16.08 -7.00 -8.46
CA GLY A 249 -17.40 -7.60 -8.20
C GLY A 249 -17.43 -8.83 -7.28
N LYS A 250 -16.30 -9.38 -6.80
CA LYS A 250 -16.28 -10.50 -5.83
C LYS A 250 -15.34 -10.23 -4.65
N LYS A 251 -15.86 -9.56 -3.62
CA LYS A 251 -15.15 -9.18 -2.37
C LYS A 251 -14.63 -10.37 -1.52
N ASN A 252 -15.04 -11.59 -1.84
CA ASN A 252 -14.75 -12.79 -1.03
C ASN A 252 -13.43 -13.47 -1.38
N ASN A 253 -12.81 -13.14 -2.52
CA ASN A 253 -11.56 -13.76 -2.96
C ASN A 253 -10.39 -12.82 -2.66
N ARG A 254 -9.79 -12.98 -1.48
CA ARG A 254 -8.63 -12.20 -1.02
C ARG A 254 -7.36 -13.03 -1.29
N ILE A 255 -6.55 -12.59 -2.26
CA ILE A 255 -5.36 -13.29 -2.83
C ILE A 255 -5.66 -14.72 -3.32
N VAL A 256 -5.90 -14.85 -4.63
CA VAL A 256 -5.99 -16.14 -5.35
C VAL A 256 -4.81 -16.22 -6.33
N MET A 257 -3.80 -17.06 -6.07
CA MET A 257 -2.86 -17.47 -7.12
C MET A 257 -3.48 -18.62 -7.91
N MET A 258 -3.81 -18.37 -9.18
CA MET A 258 -4.27 -19.41 -10.09
C MET A 258 -3.10 -19.97 -10.90
N THR A 259 -3.12 -21.30 -11.05
CA THR A 259 -2.26 -22.18 -11.87
C THR A 259 -0.75 -22.05 -11.66
N ASN A 260 -0.21 -23.03 -10.94
CA ASN A 260 1.19 -23.49 -10.95
C ASN A 260 2.22 -22.65 -10.18
N GLU A 261 1.84 -21.48 -9.66
CA GLU A 261 2.77 -20.59 -8.94
C GLU A 261 2.62 -20.69 -7.42
N SER A 262 3.75 -20.55 -6.71
CA SER A 262 3.83 -20.60 -5.25
C SER A 262 3.81 -19.19 -4.66
N LEU A 263 3.19 -19.01 -3.48
CA LEU A 263 3.35 -17.79 -2.70
C LEU A 263 4.77 -17.76 -2.11
N PHE A 264 5.66 -16.93 -2.64
CA PHE A 264 6.97 -16.72 -2.02
C PHE A 264 6.87 -15.60 -0.97
N ILE A 265 7.08 -15.95 0.31
CA ILE A 265 7.16 -14.98 1.41
C ILE A 265 8.57 -15.02 1.95
N ASN A 266 9.33 -13.95 1.70
CA ASN A 266 10.76 -13.87 2.01
C ASN A 266 11.08 -13.81 3.52
N SER A 267 10.07 -13.69 4.38
CA SER A 267 10.29 -13.55 5.83
C SER A 267 9.26 -14.35 6.63
N LEU A 268 8.20 -13.73 7.12
CA LEU A 268 7.22 -14.38 8.00
C LEU A 268 5.81 -14.29 7.43
N LEU A 269 5.14 -15.43 7.33
CA LEU A 269 3.68 -15.50 7.19
C LEU A 269 3.07 -15.68 8.58
N LYS A 270 2.41 -14.64 9.12
CA LYS A 270 1.59 -14.76 10.32
C LYS A 270 0.14 -14.99 9.91
N VAL A 271 -0.44 -16.12 10.31
CA VAL A 271 -1.87 -16.40 10.13
C VAL A 271 -2.52 -16.41 11.50
N GLU A 272 -3.48 -15.50 11.72
CA GLU A 272 -4.20 -15.40 13.01
C GLU A 272 -5.42 -16.35 13.08
N GLY A 273 -5.80 -16.93 11.94
CA GLY A 273 -6.86 -17.94 11.82
C GLY A 273 -6.34 -19.31 11.37
N ASN A 274 -7.23 -20.11 10.79
CA ASN A 274 -6.91 -21.45 10.32
C ASN A 274 -6.12 -21.44 9.01
N VAL A 275 -5.21 -22.39 8.85
CA VAL A 275 -4.55 -22.72 7.58
C VAL A 275 -5.09 -24.06 7.10
N GLU A 276 -5.81 -24.06 5.98
CA GLU A 276 -6.29 -25.29 5.32
C GLU A 276 -5.42 -25.57 4.07
N LEU A 277 -4.89 -26.80 3.95
CA LEU A 277 -4.07 -27.22 2.83
C LEU A 277 -4.70 -28.43 2.14
N LYS A 278 -5.01 -28.31 0.86
CA LYS A 278 -5.64 -29.40 0.06
C LYS A 278 -4.69 -30.54 -0.32
N LYS A 279 -3.37 -30.34 -0.17
CA LYS A 279 -2.36 -31.33 -0.58
C LYS A 279 -1.32 -31.56 0.52
N LYS A 280 -0.13 -30.97 0.40
CA LYS A 280 1.02 -31.25 1.27
C LYS A 280 1.51 -29.98 1.94
N LEU A 281 1.97 -30.11 3.18
CA LEU A 281 2.80 -29.12 3.87
C LEU A 281 4.24 -29.64 3.85
N TYR A 282 5.17 -28.85 3.31
CA TYR A 282 6.60 -29.11 3.40
C TYR A 282 7.21 -28.11 4.39
N VAL A 283 7.91 -28.61 5.40
CA VAL A 283 8.64 -27.78 6.39
C VAL A 283 10.11 -28.13 6.29
N GLY A 284 10.95 -27.16 5.94
CA GLY A 284 12.39 -27.37 5.70
C GLY A 284 13.17 -27.72 6.97
N ASP A 285 13.04 -26.89 8.01
CA ASP A 285 13.86 -27.01 9.21
C ASP A 285 13.10 -27.60 10.40
N ARG A 286 12.12 -26.87 10.93
CA ARG A 286 11.42 -27.23 12.16
C ARG A 286 9.94 -26.86 12.09
N LEU A 287 9.08 -27.82 12.44
CA LEU A 287 7.69 -27.58 12.80
C LEU A 287 7.59 -27.56 14.33
N THR A 288 7.07 -26.48 14.90
CA THR A 288 6.75 -26.39 16.33
C THR A 288 5.24 -26.24 16.48
N ALA A 289 4.63 -27.16 17.22
CA ALA A 289 3.23 -27.10 17.61
C ALA A 289 3.15 -27.02 19.13
N ASN A 290 2.50 -26.00 19.66
CA ASN A 290 2.46 -25.75 21.10
C ASN A 290 1.41 -26.59 21.84
N ASN A 291 0.38 -27.06 21.12
CA ASN A 291 -0.75 -27.78 21.71
C ASN A 291 -0.78 -29.23 21.21
N LEU A 292 -1.33 -29.45 20.02
CA LEU A 292 -1.62 -30.79 19.51
C LEU A 292 -1.35 -30.85 18.01
N VAL A 293 -0.74 -31.96 17.58
CA VAL A 293 -0.69 -32.35 16.16
C VAL A 293 -1.53 -33.61 16.03
N VAL A 294 -2.58 -33.56 15.21
CA VAL A 294 -3.46 -34.70 14.92
C VAL A 294 -3.16 -35.19 13.52
N PHE A 295 -2.91 -36.49 13.38
CA PHE A 295 -2.85 -37.18 12.09
C PHE A 295 -4.11 -38.04 11.98
N GLU A 296 -4.99 -37.72 11.02
CA GLU A 296 -6.25 -38.47 10.83
C GLU A 296 -6.04 -39.86 10.22
N LYS A 297 -4.85 -40.11 9.66
CA LYS A 297 -4.45 -41.37 9.02
C LYS A 297 -3.04 -41.73 9.47
N ASP A 298 -2.24 -42.29 8.57
CA ASP A 298 -0.90 -42.79 8.86
C ASP A 298 0.13 -41.68 9.12
N LEU A 299 1.06 -41.98 10.03
CA LEU A 299 2.26 -41.18 10.30
C LEU A 299 3.49 -42.01 9.91
N THR A 300 4.25 -41.54 8.91
CA THR A 300 5.54 -42.16 8.54
C THR A 300 6.69 -41.28 9.02
N ILE A 301 7.56 -41.82 9.87
CA ILE A 301 8.75 -41.12 10.38
C ILE A 301 9.99 -41.87 9.91
N LYS A 302 10.84 -41.19 9.12
CA LYS A 302 12.10 -41.74 8.61
C LYS A 302 13.30 -41.54 9.54
N GLY A 303 13.07 -40.98 10.73
CA GLY A 303 14.08 -40.66 11.74
C GLY A 303 13.69 -41.15 13.14
N ARG A 304 14.35 -40.60 14.17
CA ARG A 304 14.08 -40.98 15.57
C ARG A 304 12.94 -40.15 16.15
N ILE A 305 12.07 -40.80 16.92
CA ILE A 305 11.13 -40.15 17.82
C ILE A 305 11.81 -40.07 19.20
N LYS A 306 12.00 -38.86 19.73
CA LYS A 306 12.50 -38.67 21.09
C LYS A 306 11.30 -38.45 22.00
N THR A 307 10.97 -39.44 22.82
CA THR A 307 9.96 -39.32 23.88
C THR A 307 10.64 -39.08 25.23
N SER A 308 9.95 -38.44 26.16
CA SER A 308 10.57 -37.86 27.36
C SER A 308 10.76 -38.83 28.54
N ILE A 309 10.16 -40.02 28.56
CA ILE A 309 10.16 -40.88 29.76
C ILE A 309 9.77 -42.32 29.43
N ASN A 310 10.71 -43.26 29.50
CA ASN A 310 10.43 -44.67 29.75
C ASN A 310 11.47 -45.16 30.78
N GLN A 311 11.06 -45.31 32.03
CA GLN A 311 11.90 -45.93 33.07
C GLN A 311 11.79 -47.45 32.92
N VAL A 312 12.60 -48.03 32.04
CA VAL A 312 12.67 -49.50 31.90
C VAL A 312 13.56 -50.05 33.01
N ILE A 313 12.95 -50.65 34.02
CA ILE A 313 13.64 -51.21 35.21
C ILE A 313 13.24 -52.67 35.35
N ALA A 314 14.19 -53.59 35.15
CA ALA A 314 13.98 -55.02 35.30
C ALA A 314 15.29 -55.78 35.50
N PHE A 315 15.30 -56.85 36.30
CA PHE A 315 16.45 -57.74 36.43
C PHE A 315 16.02 -59.21 36.53
N SER A 316 16.93 -60.11 36.16
CA SER A 316 16.83 -61.55 36.41
C SER A 316 18.20 -62.06 36.79
N VAL A 317 18.29 -62.75 37.92
CA VAL A 317 19.52 -63.33 38.45
C VAL A 317 19.31 -64.77 38.92
N SER A 318 20.39 -65.54 38.95
CA SER A 318 20.37 -66.95 39.34
C SER A 318 21.54 -67.28 40.27
N LEU A 319 21.38 -68.31 41.09
CA LEU A 319 22.49 -68.83 41.89
C LEU A 319 23.55 -69.42 40.94
N SER A 320 24.82 -69.09 41.17
CA SER A 320 25.94 -69.66 40.39
C SER A 320 26.55 -70.90 41.06
N VAL A 321 26.29 -71.10 42.36
CA VAL A 321 26.81 -72.20 43.17
C VAL A 321 25.74 -72.74 44.13
N HIS A 322 25.82 -74.03 44.47
CA HIS A 322 24.97 -74.63 45.49
C HIS A 322 25.17 -73.92 46.84
N THR A 323 24.09 -73.68 47.58
CA THR A 323 24.15 -73.02 48.90
C THR A 323 23.54 -73.93 49.97
N LYS A 324 24.10 -73.96 51.18
CA LYS A 324 23.54 -74.70 52.33
C LYS A 324 23.52 -73.80 53.57
N GLY A 325 22.53 -74.03 54.44
CA GLY A 325 22.35 -73.28 55.69
C GLY A 325 21.78 -71.88 55.48
N ALA A 326 21.68 -71.11 56.56
CA ALA A 326 21.10 -69.76 56.52
C ALA A 326 22.01 -68.74 55.80
N LYS A 327 21.42 -67.89 54.95
CA LYS A 327 22.06 -66.80 54.20
C LYS A 327 21.13 -65.59 54.13
N ASN A 328 21.52 -64.46 54.71
CA ASN A 328 20.76 -63.21 54.65
C ASN A 328 21.72 -62.02 54.43
N PRO A 329 21.89 -61.51 53.21
CA PRO A 329 21.19 -61.89 51.98
C PRO A 329 21.77 -63.15 51.30
N LEU A 330 20.97 -63.81 50.48
CA LEU A 330 21.42 -64.85 49.55
C LEU A 330 22.11 -64.20 48.33
N ASN A 331 23.24 -64.78 47.89
CA ASN A 331 24.05 -64.23 46.80
C ASN A 331 23.74 -64.93 45.47
N PHE A 332 23.36 -64.15 44.46
CA PHE A 332 23.06 -64.57 43.09
C PHE A 332 24.20 -64.14 42.16
N GLY A 333 25.18 -65.03 41.98
CA GLY A 333 26.39 -64.72 41.21
C GLY A 333 26.22 -64.68 39.68
N GLN A 334 25.06 -65.08 39.13
CA GLN A 334 24.77 -65.02 37.70
C GLN A 334 23.70 -63.95 37.41
N VAL A 335 24.04 -62.97 36.57
CA VAL A 335 23.12 -61.91 36.12
C VAL A 335 22.70 -62.19 34.68
N ASN A 336 21.42 -62.53 34.46
CA ASN A 336 20.88 -62.80 33.12
C ASN A 336 20.58 -61.49 32.38
N TYR A 337 19.98 -60.52 33.08
CA TYR A 337 19.85 -59.12 32.64
C TYR A 337 19.64 -58.19 33.85
N ASN A 338 19.97 -56.91 33.68
CA ASN A 338 19.83 -55.86 34.71
C ASN A 338 19.51 -54.50 34.07
N MET A 339 18.34 -54.38 33.46
CA MET A 339 17.85 -53.15 32.83
C MET A 339 17.65 -52.05 33.88
N GLY A 340 18.29 -50.90 33.67
CA GLY A 340 18.36 -49.82 34.65
C GLY A 340 19.49 -49.98 35.66
N ASP A 341 20.19 -51.12 35.69
CA ASP A 341 21.32 -51.38 36.58
C ASP A 341 20.97 -51.15 38.07
N HIS A 342 19.90 -51.80 38.54
CA HIS A 342 19.36 -51.64 39.90
C HIS A 342 19.45 -52.88 40.78
N PHE A 343 19.86 -54.03 40.25
CA PHE A 343 20.37 -55.14 41.06
C PHE A 343 21.86 -54.94 41.34
N LYS A 344 22.25 -54.88 42.62
CA LYS A 344 23.58 -54.50 43.12
C LYS A 344 24.16 -55.59 44.02
N ASP A 345 25.49 -55.61 44.06
CA ASP A 345 26.31 -56.47 44.94
C ASP A 345 25.98 -57.97 44.86
N ASN A 346 25.36 -58.39 43.76
CA ASN A 346 24.83 -59.73 43.53
C ASN A 346 23.83 -60.21 44.59
N ASN A 347 23.20 -59.31 45.35
CA ASN A 347 22.34 -59.73 46.46
C ASN A 347 21.13 -58.81 46.73
N HIS A 348 21.11 -57.57 46.24
CA HIS A 348 19.98 -56.65 46.47
C HIS A 348 19.49 -56.01 45.17
N PHE A 349 18.18 -55.89 45.04
CA PHE A 349 17.58 -54.88 44.18
C PHE A 349 17.38 -53.59 44.97
N ILE A 350 17.73 -52.43 44.41
CA ILE A 350 17.52 -51.11 45.01
C ILE A 350 16.53 -50.35 44.13
N ALA A 351 15.34 -50.07 44.66
CA ALA A 351 14.31 -49.36 43.90
C ALA A 351 14.77 -47.93 43.53
N PRO A 352 14.86 -47.56 42.25
CA PRO A 352 15.29 -46.21 41.86
C PRO A 352 14.20 -45.16 42.02
N VAL A 353 12.94 -45.57 41.94
CA VAL A 353 11.78 -44.69 41.97
C VAL A 353 10.70 -45.28 42.85
N LYS A 354 9.81 -44.40 43.33
CA LYS A 354 8.56 -44.83 43.95
C LYS A 354 7.70 -45.51 42.89
N GLY A 355 7.19 -46.70 43.18
CA GLY A 355 6.42 -47.43 42.20
C GLY A 355 5.94 -48.78 42.68
N MET A 356 5.17 -49.44 41.81
CA MET A 356 4.70 -50.79 42.00
C MET A 356 5.65 -51.75 41.29
N TYR A 357 6.25 -52.66 42.05
CA TYR A 357 7.23 -53.63 41.57
C TYR A 357 6.68 -55.04 41.72
N LEU A 358 7.00 -55.90 40.76
CA LEU A 358 6.77 -57.33 40.83
C LEU A 358 8.10 -58.02 41.06
N PHE A 359 8.12 -58.96 42.00
CA PHE A 359 9.26 -59.82 42.27
C PHE A 359 8.84 -61.27 42.23
N THR A 360 9.65 -62.11 41.61
CA THR A 360 9.47 -63.55 41.60
C THR A 360 10.74 -64.22 42.09
N MET A 361 10.62 -65.07 43.12
CA MET A 361 11.66 -66.04 43.44
C MET A 361 11.20 -67.43 43.00
N CYS A 362 12.10 -68.20 42.42
CA CYS A 362 11.93 -69.62 42.17
C CYS A 362 13.13 -70.33 42.81
N MET A 363 12.91 -71.23 43.76
CA MET A 363 13.98 -71.84 44.55
C MET A 363 13.75 -73.34 44.64
N ARG A 364 14.82 -74.14 44.53
CA ARG A 364 14.75 -75.60 44.57
C ARG A 364 15.65 -76.18 45.67
N HIS A 365 15.03 -76.96 46.56
CA HIS A 365 15.74 -77.68 47.62
C HIS A 365 16.61 -78.78 47.02
N ASN A 366 17.87 -78.88 47.44
CA ASN A 366 18.82 -79.88 46.92
C ASN A 366 19.60 -80.65 47.99
N THR A 367 19.11 -80.72 49.23
CA THR A 367 19.73 -81.54 50.29
C THR A 367 18.80 -82.64 50.76
N ASP A 368 19.36 -83.80 51.12
CA ASP A 368 18.62 -84.92 51.69
C ASP A 368 18.30 -84.69 53.18
N ASP A 369 19.04 -83.79 53.83
CA ASP A 369 18.91 -83.40 55.23
C ASP A 369 18.47 -81.95 55.40
N GLY A 370 17.54 -81.72 56.33
CA GLY A 370 17.13 -80.40 56.79
C GLY A 370 16.14 -79.66 55.89
N ASP A 371 15.18 -78.98 56.52
CA ASP A 371 14.27 -78.05 55.82
C ASP A 371 15.04 -76.80 55.36
N VAL A 372 14.64 -76.25 54.23
CA VAL A 372 15.14 -74.96 53.73
C VAL A 372 13.97 -74.07 53.36
N GLY A 373 14.06 -72.79 53.69
CA GLY A 373 13.06 -71.82 53.27
C GLY A 373 13.66 -70.51 52.82
N TRP A 374 12.83 -69.72 52.15
CA TRP A 374 13.19 -68.45 51.53
C TRP A 374 12.17 -67.38 51.83
N ARG A 375 12.66 -66.16 52.05
CA ARG A 375 11.84 -64.99 52.37
C ARG A 375 12.26 -63.83 51.49
N LEU A 376 11.31 -63.18 50.81
CA LEU A 376 11.58 -61.88 50.19
C LEU A 376 11.56 -60.82 51.28
N ARG A 377 12.71 -60.18 51.47
CA ARG A 377 12.92 -59.19 52.52
C ARG A 377 12.94 -57.78 51.95
N LEU A 378 12.53 -56.84 52.79
CA LEU A 378 12.64 -55.41 52.60
C LEU A 378 13.63 -54.86 53.61
N ASN A 379 14.62 -54.10 53.15
CA ASN A 379 15.58 -53.38 53.98
C ASN A 379 16.22 -54.29 55.05
N ASN A 380 16.71 -55.47 54.63
CA ASN A 380 17.41 -56.49 55.46
C ASN A 380 16.54 -57.29 56.44
N THR A 381 15.47 -56.72 56.99
CA THR A 381 14.74 -57.31 58.14
C THR A 381 13.24 -57.45 57.92
N GLY A 382 12.61 -56.52 57.20
CA GLY A 382 11.15 -56.55 56.95
C GLY A 382 10.77 -57.56 55.87
N PHE A 383 9.49 -57.89 55.76
CA PHE A 383 8.95 -58.62 54.61
C PHE A 383 8.60 -57.65 53.47
N VAL A 384 8.88 -58.06 52.23
CA VAL A 384 8.66 -57.20 51.03
C VAL A 384 7.20 -56.79 50.82
N ASN A 385 6.25 -57.58 51.34
CA ASN A 385 4.80 -57.33 51.29
C ASN A 385 4.26 -56.50 52.46
N GLY A 386 5.11 -55.91 53.31
CA GLY A 386 4.69 -54.99 54.38
C GLY A 386 4.17 -55.65 55.67
N GLY A 387 4.30 -56.97 55.84
CA GLY A 387 3.79 -57.75 56.99
C GLY A 387 4.57 -57.63 58.32
N GLY A 388 5.51 -56.69 58.46
CA GLY A 388 6.43 -56.62 59.62
C GLY A 388 7.74 -57.39 59.39
N SER A 389 8.38 -57.90 60.45
CA SER A 389 9.68 -58.62 60.39
C SER A 389 9.64 -60.06 60.94
N THR A 390 8.55 -60.43 61.61
CA THR A 390 8.34 -61.73 62.26
C THR A 390 7.05 -62.38 61.76
N GLY A 391 7.03 -63.70 61.62
CA GLY A 391 5.89 -64.45 61.06
C GLY A 391 6.29 -65.85 60.62
N GLY A 392 5.36 -66.58 60.01
CA GLY A 392 5.60 -67.89 59.40
C GLY A 392 4.90 -68.01 58.03
N GLU A 393 5.07 -69.14 57.35
CA GLU A 393 4.58 -69.33 55.98
C GLU A 393 3.05 -69.11 55.83
N ASN A 394 2.26 -69.46 56.85
CA ASN A 394 0.80 -69.29 56.85
C ASN A 394 0.36 -67.82 57.02
N SER A 395 1.22 -66.97 57.59
CA SER A 395 0.93 -65.55 57.83
C SER A 395 1.61 -64.63 56.81
N GLU A 396 2.65 -65.10 56.12
CA GLU A 396 3.47 -64.25 55.24
C GLU A 396 3.52 -64.68 53.78
N ARG A 397 3.07 -63.77 52.91
CA ARG A 397 2.97 -64.02 51.46
C ARG A 397 4.31 -63.96 50.74
N SER A 398 5.39 -63.57 51.41
CA SER A 398 6.75 -63.54 50.86
C SER A 398 7.62 -64.71 51.33
N TRP A 399 7.04 -65.66 52.06
CA TRP A 399 7.72 -66.80 52.69
C TRP A 399 7.38 -68.11 51.97
N LEU A 400 8.38 -68.97 51.80
CA LEU A 400 8.24 -70.36 51.32
C LEU A 400 9.14 -71.32 52.12
N ILE A 401 8.71 -72.58 52.32
CA ILE A 401 9.57 -73.66 52.83
C ILE A 401 9.49 -74.92 51.95
N ALA A 402 10.61 -75.60 51.80
CA ALA A 402 10.73 -76.92 51.21
C ALA A 402 11.32 -77.88 52.25
N LYS A 403 10.65 -79.04 52.42
CA LYS A 403 11.02 -80.07 53.40
C LYS A 403 11.60 -81.32 52.76
N THR A 404 11.49 -81.44 51.44
CA THR A 404 11.86 -82.62 50.68
C THR A 404 12.76 -82.20 49.52
N LYS A 405 13.84 -82.96 49.33
CA LYS A 405 14.79 -82.73 48.24
C LYS A 405 14.08 -82.70 46.88
N LEU A 406 14.61 -81.87 45.99
CA LEU A 406 14.13 -81.63 44.64
C LEU A 406 12.76 -80.94 44.54
N HIS A 407 12.14 -80.56 45.65
CA HIS A 407 10.96 -79.71 45.61
C HIS A 407 11.34 -78.28 45.20
N MET A 408 10.60 -77.77 44.22
CA MET A 408 10.74 -76.42 43.69
C MET A 408 9.54 -75.60 44.14
N ASN A 409 9.83 -74.44 44.73
CA ASN A 409 8.81 -73.49 45.16
C ASN A 409 9.03 -72.16 44.48
N SER A 410 7.95 -71.57 43.99
CA SER A 410 7.96 -70.24 43.40
C SER A 410 7.00 -69.32 44.15
N ARG A 411 7.39 -68.07 44.35
CA ARG A 411 6.53 -67.03 44.90
C ARG A 411 6.69 -65.75 44.11
N THR A 412 5.55 -65.17 43.75
CA THR A 412 5.48 -63.85 43.14
C THR A 412 4.79 -62.88 44.10
N VAL A 413 5.40 -61.73 44.31
CA VAL A 413 4.84 -60.65 45.13
C VAL A 413 4.83 -59.37 44.31
N ILE A 414 3.70 -58.67 44.33
CA ILE A 414 3.60 -57.29 43.88
C ILE A 414 3.60 -56.40 45.12
N THR A 415 4.49 -55.42 45.17
CA THR A 415 4.59 -54.50 46.30
C THR A 415 4.85 -53.07 45.85
N PHE A 416 4.58 -52.12 46.74
CA PHE A 416 4.96 -50.73 46.55
C PHE A 416 6.29 -50.47 47.24
N LEU A 417 7.26 -49.94 46.50
CA LEU A 417 8.56 -49.52 47.03
C LEU A 417 8.71 -48.01 46.90
N LYS A 418 9.44 -47.43 47.84
CA LYS A 418 9.99 -46.06 47.74
C LYS A 418 11.35 -46.11 47.08
N ALA A 419 11.79 -44.98 46.53
CA ALA A 419 13.17 -44.86 46.06
C ALA A 419 14.16 -45.14 47.22
N GLY A 420 15.13 -46.02 46.97
CA GLY A 420 16.13 -46.45 47.94
C GLY A 420 15.78 -47.73 48.71
N ASP A 421 14.54 -48.22 48.65
CA ASP A 421 14.16 -49.48 49.29
C ASP A 421 14.94 -50.66 48.69
N LYS A 422 15.42 -51.55 49.56
CA LYS A 422 16.23 -52.72 49.19
C LYS A 422 15.41 -54.00 49.29
N VAL A 423 15.39 -54.79 48.23
CA VAL A 423 14.74 -56.11 48.20
C VAL A 423 15.76 -57.21 47.94
N HIS A 424 15.70 -58.28 48.70
CA HIS A 424 16.58 -59.44 48.55
C HIS A 424 15.93 -60.72 49.06
N VAL A 425 16.59 -61.86 48.81
CA VAL A 425 16.17 -63.18 49.31
C VAL A 425 16.97 -63.54 50.57
N ASP A 426 16.26 -63.97 51.61
CA ASP A 426 16.81 -64.53 52.85
C ASP A 426 16.53 -66.03 52.90
N GLN A 427 17.58 -66.84 52.92
CA GLN A 427 17.52 -68.30 53.07
C GLN A 427 17.71 -68.69 54.54
N PHE A 428 16.90 -69.63 55.03
CA PHE A 428 16.99 -70.13 56.40
C PHE A 428 16.74 -71.64 56.48
N GLY A 429 17.00 -72.22 57.65
CA GLY A 429 17.01 -73.66 57.87
C GLY A 429 18.40 -74.28 57.68
N SER A 430 18.49 -75.59 57.86
CA SER A 430 19.74 -76.36 57.71
C SER A 430 19.93 -76.95 56.32
N GLY A 431 18.87 -76.99 55.50
CA GLY A 431 18.92 -77.48 54.12
C GLY A 431 19.59 -76.53 53.12
N GLY A 432 19.54 -76.85 51.82
CA GLY A 432 20.26 -76.10 50.77
C GLY A 432 19.57 -75.99 49.41
N ASN A 433 20.13 -75.17 48.54
CA ASN A 433 19.61 -74.83 47.21
C ASN A 433 20.53 -75.31 46.09
N ASP A 434 19.93 -75.64 44.95
CA ASP A 434 20.69 -75.81 43.71
C ASP A 434 21.02 -74.47 43.03
N ASN A 435 21.99 -74.51 42.12
CA ASN A 435 22.32 -73.41 41.22
C ASN A 435 21.75 -73.59 39.81
N TYR A 436 20.82 -74.53 39.63
CA TYR A 436 20.28 -74.88 38.32
C TYR A 436 18.87 -74.33 38.12
N SER A 437 18.04 -74.32 39.17
CA SER A 437 16.63 -73.92 39.09
C SER A 437 16.28 -72.81 40.09
N SER A 438 17.30 -72.19 40.71
CA SER A 438 17.12 -71.19 41.75
C SER A 438 17.48 -69.78 41.25
N GLY A 439 16.49 -68.90 41.20
CA GLY A 439 16.61 -67.54 40.67
C GLY A 439 15.67 -66.52 41.29
N PHE A 440 15.99 -65.26 41.06
CA PHE A 440 15.28 -64.10 41.58
C PHE A 440 15.16 -63.03 40.49
N GLU A 441 13.94 -62.57 40.26
CA GLU A 441 13.61 -61.63 39.20
C GLU A 441 12.78 -60.49 39.75
N GLY A 442 12.88 -59.33 39.12
CA GLY A 442 12.02 -58.20 39.44
C GLY A 442 11.86 -57.21 38.29
N ILE A 443 10.71 -56.54 38.26
CA ILE A 443 10.37 -55.55 37.25
C ILE A 443 9.53 -54.42 37.86
N LEU A 444 9.76 -53.19 37.41
CA LEU A 444 8.84 -52.09 37.66
C LEU A 444 7.60 -52.25 36.77
N LEU A 445 6.43 -52.43 37.40
CA LEU A 445 5.15 -52.47 36.68
C LEU A 445 4.63 -51.07 36.39
N GLN A 446 4.77 -50.15 37.36
CA GLN A 446 4.28 -48.78 37.23
C GLN A 446 5.09 -47.82 38.10
N ALA A 447 5.75 -46.83 37.47
CA ALA A 447 6.29 -45.68 38.19
C ALA A 447 5.14 -44.82 38.73
N LEU A 448 5.24 -44.39 39.98
CA LEU A 448 4.30 -43.43 40.57
C LEU A 448 5.04 -42.11 40.78
N THR A 449 4.54 -41.06 40.12
CA THR A 449 5.00 -39.67 40.31
C THR A 449 4.57 -39.11 41.64
#